data_AF-A0A8S9WF03-F1
#
_entry.id   AF-A0A8S9WF03-F1
#
_cell.length_a   1.000
_cell.length_b   1.000
_cell.length_c   1.000
_cell.angle_alpha   90.00
_cell.angle_beta   90.00
_cell.angle_gamma   90.00
#
_symmetry.space_group_name_H-M   'P 1'
#
loop_
_entity.id
_entity.type
_entity.pdbx_description
1 polymer ?
#
loop_
_entity_poly.entity_id
_entity_poly.type
_entity_poly.pdbx_seq_one_letter_code
_entity_poly.pdbx_strand_id
1 'polypeptide(L)'
;MSQNIKVNDKDKHLFDMLQAEFTLKAGKKITQQELFSRIIEFMGSKKDNFFGKLLALPLPEKDIRKIKALQTDWGVKTEESDIDTTIYWASR
;
A
#
# COMPACT_ATOMS: atom_id res chain seq x y z
N MET A 1 -17.12 16.80 17.67
CA MET A 1 -16.13 17.85 17.94
C MET A 1 -15.25 18.02 16.72
N SER A 2 -14.97 19.25 16.28
CA SER A 2 -14.08 19.51 15.13
C SER A 2 -12.68 19.87 15.63
N GLN A 3 -11.65 19.18 15.13
CA GLN A 3 -10.26 19.56 15.35
C GLN A 3 -9.72 20.31 14.13
N ASN A 4 -8.91 21.34 14.35
CA ASN A 4 -8.27 22.10 13.29
C ASN A 4 -6.90 21.47 12.98
N ILE A 5 -6.70 21.05 11.73
CA ILE A 5 -5.43 20.50 11.25
C ILE A 5 -4.76 21.58 10.42
N LYS A 6 -3.52 21.92 10.76
CA LYS A 6 -2.72 22.83 9.94
C LYS A 6 -2.21 22.06 8.72
N VAL A 7 -2.57 22.56 7.55
CA VAL A 7 -2.17 22.00 6.25
C VAL A 7 -1.35 23.07 5.53
N ASN A 8 -0.30 22.67 4.81
CA ASN A 8 0.44 23.62 3.97
C ASN A 8 -0.38 24.00 2.72
N ASP A 9 0.00 25.07 2.04
CA ASP A 9 -0.76 25.57 0.89
C ASP A 9 -0.77 24.59 -0.29
N LYS A 10 0.31 23.84 -0.52
CA LYS A 10 0.40 22.87 -1.62
C LYS A 10 -0.60 21.73 -1.44
N ASP A 11 -0.67 21.19 -0.23
CA ASP A 11 -1.57 20.11 0.14
C ASP A 11 -3.02 20.60 0.14
N LYS A 12 -3.27 21.85 0.56
CA LYS A 12 -4.59 22.47 0.45
C LYS A 12 -5.05 22.57 -1.00
N HIS A 13 -4.19 23.04 -1.90
CA HIS A 13 -4.49 23.10 -3.33
C HIS A 13 -4.79 21.72 -3.92
N LEU A 14 -4.00 20.70 -3.54
CA LEU A 14 -4.25 19.32 -3.97
C LEU A 14 -5.62 18.83 -3.47
N PHE A 15 -5.98 19.16 -2.23
CA PHE A 15 -7.24 18.77 -1.62
C PHE A 15 -8.44 19.43 -2.30
N ASP A 16 -8.33 20.71 -2.65
CA ASP A 16 -9.36 21.44 -3.40
C ASP A 16 -9.53 20.85 -4.81
N MET A 17 -8.44 20.46 -5.45
CA MET A 17 -8.47 19.80 -6.76
C MET A 17 -9.18 18.44 -6.70
N LEU A 18 -8.90 17.63 -5.68
CA LEU A 18 -9.59 16.36 -5.44
C LEU A 18 -11.09 16.54 -5.20
N GLN A 19 -11.47 17.58 -4.45
CA GLN A 19 -12.88 17.92 -4.23
C GLN A 19 -13.58 18.30 -5.53
N ALA A 20 -12.93 19.11 -6.37
CA ALA A 20 -13.45 19.48 -7.68
C ALA A 20 -13.62 18.27 -8.60
N GLU A 21 -12.60 17.40 -8.67
CA GLU A 21 -12.64 16.18 -9.48
C GLU A 21 -13.76 15.23 -9.02
N PHE A 22 -13.93 15.06 -7.71
CA PHE A 22 -15.02 14.27 -7.15
C PHE A 22 -16.38 14.88 -7.49
N THR A 23 -16.52 16.20 -7.36
CA THR A 23 -17.77 16.91 -7.67
C THR A 23 -18.13 16.75 -9.15
N LEU A 24 -17.14 16.83 -10.05
CA LEU A 24 -17.33 16.61 -11.49
C LEU A 24 -17.74 15.17 -11.80
N LYS A 25 -17.11 14.17 -11.18
CA LYS A 25 -17.43 12.74 -11.42
C LYS A 25 -18.75 12.30 -10.79
N ALA A 26 -19.02 12.72 -9.57
CA ALA A 26 -20.19 12.29 -8.80
C ALA A 26 -21.44 13.16 -9.07
N GLY A 27 -21.28 14.34 -9.68
CA GLY A 27 -22.36 15.31 -9.90
C GLY A 27 -22.97 15.90 -8.62
N LYS A 28 -22.34 15.64 -7.46
CA LYS A 28 -22.80 16.08 -6.14
C LYS A 28 -21.69 16.84 -5.44
N LYS A 29 -22.05 17.95 -4.83
CA LYS A 29 -21.13 18.77 -4.03
C LYS A 29 -20.80 18.03 -2.74
N ILE A 30 -19.53 17.69 -2.55
CA ILE A 30 -19.00 17.16 -1.29
C ILE A 30 -18.35 18.29 -0.50
N THR A 31 -18.40 18.26 0.83
CA THR A 31 -17.66 19.22 1.67
C THR A 31 -16.22 18.76 1.88
N GLN A 32 -15.30 19.67 2.20
CA GLN A 32 -13.92 19.31 2.52
C GLN A 32 -13.84 18.35 3.72
N GLN A 33 -14.66 18.58 4.74
CA GLN A 33 -14.72 17.69 5.92
C GLN A 33 -15.20 16.29 5.54
N GLU A 34 -16.23 16.18 4.71
CA GLU A 34 -16.75 14.88 4.28
C GLU A 34 -15.75 14.14 3.38
N LEU A 35 -15.08 14.85 2.47
CA LEU A 35 -13.99 14.27 1.66
C LEU A 35 -12.87 13.75 2.57
N PHE A 36 -12.49 14.52 3.59
CA PHE A 36 -11.44 14.14 4.53
C PHE A 36 -11.82 12.90 5.33
N SER A 37 -13.05 12.85 5.87
CA SER A 37 -13.56 11.68 6.59
C SER A 37 -13.56 10.42 5.72
N ARG A 38 -14.03 10.51 4.47
CA ARG A 38 -14.02 9.38 3.54
C ARG A 38 -12.61 8.90 3.20
N ILE A 39 -11.65 9.82 3.05
CA ILE A 39 -10.24 9.46 2.84
C ILE A 39 -9.70 8.71 4.06
N ILE A 40 -9.98 9.19 5.28
CA ILE A 40 -9.57 8.50 6.52
C ILE A 40 -10.18 7.09 6.60
N GLU A 41 -11.48 6.95 6.35
CA GLU A 41 -12.16 5.65 6.35
C GLU A 41 -11.56 4.70 5.31
N PHE A 42 -11.33 5.19 4.09
CA PHE A 42 -10.69 4.42 3.03
C PHE A 42 -9.27 3.98 3.42
N MET A 43 -8.47 4.87 4.00
CA MET A 43 -7.12 4.53 4.47
C MET A 43 -7.16 3.56 5.66
N GLY A 44 -8.12 3.71 6.58
CA GLY A 44 -8.34 2.77 7.68
C GLY A 44 -8.65 1.36 7.18
N SER A 45 -9.43 1.22 6.10
CA SER A 45 -9.71 -0.09 5.48
C SER A 45 -8.51 -0.69 4.75
N LYS A 46 -7.51 0.11 4.36
CA LYS A 46 -6.29 -0.31 3.64
C LYS A 46 -5.02 -0.11 4.47
N LYS A 47 -5.16 -0.17 5.80
CA LYS A 47 -4.12 0.14 6.79
C LYS A 47 -2.77 -0.48 6.44
N ASP A 48 -2.73 -1.77 6.15
CA ASP A 48 -1.49 -2.52 5.89
C ASP A 48 -0.72 -2.03 4.65
N ASN A 49 -1.43 -1.58 3.62
CA ASN A 49 -0.81 -1.06 2.39
C ASN A 49 -0.31 0.38 2.60
N PHE A 50 -1.06 1.18 3.36
CA PHE A 50 -0.67 2.56 3.65
C PHE A 50 0.59 2.64 4.52
N PHE A 51 0.65 1.86 5.61
CA PHE A 51 1.84 1.78 6.44
C PHE A 51 3.03 1.16 5.70
N GLY A 52 2.80 0.17 4.84
CA GLY A 52 3.83 -0.40 3.98
C GLY A 52 4.50 0.64 3.08
N LYS A 53 3.70 1.53 2.47
CA LYS A 53 4.22 2.65 1.65
C LYS A 53 4.92 3.73 2.47
N LEU A 54 4.41 4.06 3.65
CA LEU A 54 5.03 5.06 4.54
C LEU A 54 6.37 4.60 5.11
N LEU A 55 6.49 3.32 5.44
CA LEU A 55 7.69 2.73 6.04
C LEU A 55 8.69 2.22 4.99
N ALA A 56 8.43 2.43 3.70
CA ALA A 56 9.23 1.89 2.60
C ALA A 56 9.52 0.38 2.76
N LEU A 57 8.55 -0.38 3.28
CA LEU A 57 8.70 -1.83 3.41
C LEU A 57 8.72 -2.46 2.01
N PRO A 58 9.64 -3.40 1.75
CA PRO A 58 9.86 -3.93 0.40
C PRO A 58 8.63 -4.61 -0.19
N LEU A 59 7.74 -5.18 0.65
CA LEU A 59 6.43 -5.66 0.25
C LEU A 59 5.39 -5.50 1.38
N PRO A 60 4.11 -5.24 1.04
CA PRO A 60 3.00 -5.37 1.98
C PRO A 60 2.86 -6.81 2.47
N GLU A 61 2.42 -6.99 3.73
CA GLU A 61 2.28 -8.31 4.35
C GLU A 61 1.34 -9.24 3.55
N LYS A 62 0.29 -8.68 2.93
CA LYS A 62 -0.62 -9.41 2.04
C LYS A 62 0.12 -10.06 0.86
N ASP A 63 1.09 -9.36 0.29
CA ASP A 63 1.83 -9.87 -0.86
C ASP A 63 2.91 -10.86 -0.41
N ILE A 64 3.52 -10.66 0.76
CA ILE A 64 4.37 -11.68 1.41
C ILE A 64 3.59 -12.98 1.63
N ARG A 65 2.36 -12.90 2.13
CA ARG A 65 1.50 -14.09 2.33
C ARG A 65 1.17 -14.79 1.03
N LYS A 66 0.89 -14.05 -0.05
CA LYS A 66 0.68 -14.65 -1.39
C LYS A 66 1.93 -15.36 -1.89
N ILE A 67 3.11 -14.75 -1.75
CA ILE A 67 4.37 -15.36 -2.18
C ILE A 67 4.64 -16.64 -1.38
N LYS A 68 4.44 -16.61 -0.06
CA LYS A 68 4.55 -17.82 0.77
C LYS A 68 3.52 -18.88 0.42
N ALA A 69 2.31 -18.50 0.02
CA ALA A 69 1.29 -19.45 -0.43
C ALA A 69 1.60 -20.12 -1.78
N LEU A 70 2.50 -19.54 -2.59
CA LEU A 70 3.00 -20.17 -3.82
C LEU A 70 4.05 -21.25 -3.53
N GLN A 71 4.65 -21.25 -2.33
CA GLN A 71 5.59 -22.29 -1.94
C GLN A 71 4.81 -23.59 -1.75
N THR A 72 5.15 -24.59 -2.56
CA THR A 72 4.69 -25.95 -2.36
C THR A 72 5.82 -26.70 -1.68
N ASP A 73 5.54 -27.46 -0.64
CA ASP A 73 6.52 -28.36 -0.05
C ASP A 73 6.63 -29.60 -0.94
N TRP A 74 7.82 -29.85 -1.48
CA TRP A 74 8.09 -30.98 -2.38
C TRP A 74 8.61 -32.19 -1.59
N GLY A 75 8.65 -32.12 -0.26
CA GLY A 75 9.16 -33.18 0.62
C GLY A 75 10.67 -33.37 0.55
N VAL A 76 11.38 -32.47 -0.13
CA VAL A 76 12.82 -32.50 -0.29
C VAL A 76 13.42 -31.40 0.59
N LYS A 77 14.32 -31.80 1.48
CA LYS A 77 15.09 -30.86 2.28
C LYS A 77 16.29 -30.40 1.44
N THR A 78 16.25 -29.16 0.98
CA THR A 78 17.37 -28.53 0.29
C THR A 78 18.32 -27.90 1.31
N GLU A 79 19.60 -28.19 1.21
CA GLU A 79 20.65 -27.54 2.00
C GLU A 79 21.40 -26.50 1.15
N GLU A 80 22.15 -25.60 1.78
CA GLU A 80 22.88 -24.53 1.09
C GLU A 80 23.83 -25.07 0.02
N SER A 81 24.48 -26.21 0.29
CA SER A 81 25.36 -26.90 -0.66
C SER A 81 24.66 -27.38 -1.93
N ASP A 82 23.37 -27.73 -1.85
CA ASP A 82 22.59 -28.19 -3.00
C ASP A 82 22.27 -27.02 -3.94
N ILE A 83 22.01 -25.85 -3.35
CA ILE A 83 21.77 -24.59 -4.04
C ILE A 83 23.05 -24.16 -4.74
N ASP A 84 24.17 -24.18 -4.02
CA ASP A 84 25.46 -23.77 -4.56
C ASP A 84 25.91 -24.66 -5.71
N THR A 85 25.72 -25.97 -5.56
CA THR A 85 25.98 -26.92 -6.65
C THR A 85 25.07 -26.61 -7.83
N THR A 86 23.76 -26.47 -7.65
CA THR A 86 22.85 -26.28 -8.79
C THR A 86 23.06 -24.96 -9.53
N ILE A 87 23.27 -23.86 -8.79
CA ILE A 87 23.34 -22.50 -9.36
C ILE A 87 24.75 -22.18 -9.84
N TYR A 88 25.79 -22.51 -9.07
CA TYR A 88 27.16 -22.12 -9.37
C TYR A 88 27.97 -23.20 -10.08
N TRP A 89 27.60 -24.49 -10.03
CA TRP A 89 28.36 -25.52 -10.76
C TRP A 89 28.20 -25.42 -12.28
N ALA A 90 27.11 -24.83 -12.78
CA ALA A 90 26.87 -24.67 -14.22
C ALA A 90 27.78 -23.60 -14.88
N SER A 91 28.67 -22.97 -14.12
CA SER A 91 29.56 -21.89 -14.58
C SER A 91 31.00 -22.35 -14.83
N ARG A 92 31.25 -23.63 -15.08
CA ARG A 92 32.57 -24.17 -15.42
C ARG A 92 32.60 -24.91 -16.74
#